data_AF-A0A7S0ZA54-F1
#
_entry.id   AF-A0A7S0ZA54-F1
#
_cell.length_a   1.000
_cell.length_b   1.000
_cell.length_c   1.000
_cell.angle_alpha   90.00
_cell.angle_beta   90.00
_cell.angle_gamma   90.00
#
_symmetry.space_group_name_H-M   'P 1'
#
loop_
_entity.id
_entity.type
_entity.pdbx_description
1 polymer ?
#
loop_
_entity_poly.entity_id
_entity_poly.type
_entity_poly.pdbx_seq_one_letter_code
_entity_poly.pdbx_strand_id
1 'polypeptide(L)'
;GELSDEQIIRSITNACESGNSRELSDLVGLLGHEYGIFETPSVIESVVTFSDKLCRGVDGDDSSSIARTAVSLADFGSKIEAWKIPLLQGVHRARSDMPTSVVSKILRRLADTWENDMTVLVSEEIIMCMEWTLMNDLIVKGEWLEAKAYASTRDVLRQAFMEEAKTQDSINEVTNTLESASISNDLPILVPKRKITVVNDVSGLAHIRETLSSAYCHAVAFDCEWRDPRPLSTLQFCPAHVQETFIVDVTSPSISRRELSDFIV
;
A
#
# COMPACT_ATOMS: atom_id res chain seq x y z
N GLY A 1 -25.83 1.75 -28.81
CA GLY A 1 -26.27 0.47 -28.25
C GLY A 1 -25.39 0.19 -27.07
N GLU A 2 -25.96 -0.14 -25.93
CA GLU A 2 -25.20 -0.54 -24.75
C GLU A 2 -24.44 -1.84 -25.06
N LEU A 3 -23.16 -1.90 -24.70
CA LEU A 3 -22.36 -3.13 -24.81
C LEU A 3 -22.88 -4.13 -23.77
N SER A 4 -22.96 -5.41 -24.13
CA SER A 4 -23.28 -6.44 -23.15
C SER A 4 -22.09 -6.73 -22.23
N ASP A 5 -22.35 -7.19 -21.01
CA ASP A 5 -21.32 -7.58 -20.04
C ASP A 5 -20.31 -8.57 -20.64
N GLU A 6 -20.76 -9.54 -21.44
CA GLU A 6 -19.88 -10.48 -22.15
C GLU A 6 -18.94 -9.80 -23.15
N GLN A 7 -19.42 -8.77 -23.84
CA GLN A 7 -18.60 -7.99 -24.77
C GLN A 7 -17.56 -7.17 -24.01
N ILE A 8 -17.94 -6.59 -22.87
CA ILE A 8 -17.06 -5.83 -22.00
C ILE A 8 -15.96 -6.73 -21.41
N ILE A 9 -16.34 -7.88 -20.83
CA ILE A 9 -15.41 -8.88 -20.29
C ILE A 9 -14.38 -9.28 -21.34
N ARG A 10 -14.85 -9.61 -22.56
CA ARG A 10 -13.97 -10.03 -23.65
C ARG A 10 -13.01 -8.91 -24.08
N SER A 11 -13.48 -7.68 -24.15
CA SER A 11 -12.63 -6.52 -24.47
C SER A 11 -11.55 -6.29 -23.43
N ILE A 12 -11.89 -6.37 -22.14
CA ILE A 12 -10.92 -6.24 -21.04
C ILE A 12 -9.90 -7.37 -21.11
N THR A 13 -10.34 -8.63 -21.23
CA THR A 13 -9.45 -9.79 -21.36
C THR A 13 -8.50 -9.65 -22.54
N ASN A 14 -8.99 -9.26 -23.73
CA ASN A 14 -8.14 -9.07 -24.91
C ASN A 14 -7.10 -7.94 -24.72
N ALA A 15 -7.48 -6.82 -24.10
CA ALA A 15 -6.56 -5.72 -23.81
C ALA A 15 -5.47 -6.14 -22.82
N CYS A 16 -5.85 -6.88 -21.77
CA CYS A 16 -4.92 -7.47 -20.81
C CYS A 16 -3.96 -8.48 -21.46
N GLU A 17 -4.49 -9.42 -22.26
CA GLU A 17 -3.70 -10.45 -22.92
C GLU A 17 -2.75 -9.87 -23.99
N SER A 18 -3.14 -8.81 -24.67
CA SER A 18 -2.27 -8.12 -25.65
C SER A 18 -1.25 -7.18 -25.00
N GLY A 19 -1.37 -6.90 -23.69
CA GLY A 19 -0.52 -5.94 -23.00
C GLY A 19 -0.80 -4.48 -23.41
N ASN A 20 -1.98 -4.20 -23.96
CA ASN A 20 -2.35 -2.88 -24.48
C ASN A 20 -2.86 -1.97 -23.35
N SER A 21 -1.96 -1.37 -22.58
CA SER A 21 -2.30 -0.49 -21.46
C SER A 21 -3.20 0.69 -21.84
N ARG A 22 -3.09 1.19 -23.08
CA ARG A 22 -3.92 2.30 -23.55
C ARG A 22 -5.38 1.87 -23.71
N GLU A 23 -5.60 0.78 -24.44
CA GLU A 23 -6.94 0.24 -24.63
C GLU A 23 -7.57 -0.19 -23.30
N LEU A 24 -6.79 -0.80 -22.40
CA LEU A 24 -7.27 -1.15 -21.07
C LEU A 24 -7.67 0.09 -20.25
N SER A 25 -6.88 1.18 -20.31
CA SER A 25 -7.22 2.43 -19.63
C SER A 25 -8.48 3.08 -20.22
N ASP A 26 -8.64 3.05 -21.54
CA ASP A 26 -9.84 3.59 -22.20
C ASP A 26 -11.09 2.79 -21.77
N LEU A 27 -10.99 1.45 -21.70
CA LEU A 27 -12.07 0.58 -21.22
C LEU A 27 -12.43 0.86 -19.75
N VAL A 28 -11.44 0.93 -18.86
CA VAL A 28 -11.66 1.24 -17.43
C VAL A 28 -12.30 2.64 -17.27
N GLY A 29 -11.82 3.63 -18.02
CA GLY A 29 -12.35 4.99 -17.96
C GLY A 29 -13.79 5.13 -18.47
N LEU A 30 -14.19 4.33 -19.45
CA LEU A 30 -15.54 4.35 -20.03
C LEU A 30 -16.59 3.66 -19.14
N LEU A 31 -16.20 2.63 -18.39
CA LEU A 31 -17.12 1.79 -17.62
C LEU A 31 -17.39 2.32 -16.21
N GLY A 32 -16.55 3.21 -15.68
CA GLY A 32 -16.65 3.70 -14.30
C GLY A 32 -16.45 2.59 -13.26
N HIS A 33 -16.70 2.89 -11.98
CA HIS A 33 -16.53 1.92 -10.88
C HIS A 33 -17.73 0.96 -10.68
N GLU A 34 -18.78 1.08 -11.50
CA GLU A 34 -20.09 0.45 -11.25
C GLU A 34 -20.25 -0.95 -11.87
N TYR A 35 -19.27 -1.86 -11.80
CA TYR A 35 -19.50 -3.20 -12.33
C TYR A 35 -18.73 -4.32 -11.61
N GLY A 36 -19.47 -5.33 -11.12
CA GLY A 36 -18.92 -6.64 -10.75
C GLY A 36 -18.23 -7.38 -11.91
N ILE A 37 -18.30 -6.83 -13.13
CA ILE A 37 -17.55 -7.27 -14.30
C ILE A 37 -16.04 -7.33 -14.01
N PHE A 38 -15.51 -6.33 -13.31
CA PHE A 38 -14.08 -6.25 -12.99
C PHE A 38 -13.61 -7.36 -12.04
N GLU A 39 -14.53 -7.96 -11.29
CA GLU A 39 -14.30 -9.07 -10.35
C GLU A 39 -14.51 -10.44 -11.00
N THR A 40 -14.93 -10.48 -12.26
CA THR A 40 -15.18 -11.74 -12.96
C THR A 40 -13.90 -12.57 -13.04
N PRO A 41 -13.93 -13.90 -12.74
CA PRO A 41 -12.72 -14.72 -12.69
C PRO A 41 -11.83 -14.65 -13.94
N SER A 42 -12.42 -14.56 -15.14
CA SER A 42 -11.68 -14.42 -16.39
C SER A 42 -10.95 -13.08 -16.49
N VAL A 43 -11.57 -11.98 -16.05
CA VAL A 43 -10.95 -10.65 -16.00
C VAL A 43 -9.81 -10.65 -14.99
N ILE A 44 -10.04 -11.22 -13.80
CA ILE A 44 -9.03 -11.32 -12.74
C ILE A 44 -7.77 -12.04 -13.24
N GLU A 45 -7.90 -13.22 -13.85
CA GLU A 45 -6.74 -13.96 -14.37
C GLU A 45 -6.05 -13.21 -15.53
N SER A 46 -6.83 -12.48 -16.34
CA SER A 46 -6.28 -11.63 -17.40
C SER A 46 -5.45 -10.48 -16.83
N VAL A 47 -5.89 -9.86 -15.74
CA VAL A 47 -5.14 -8.78 -15.04
C VAL A 47 -3.84 -9.31 -14.46
N VAL A 48 -3.83 -10.52 -13.89
CA VAL A 48 -2.60 -11.18 -13.44
C VAL A 48 -1.62 -11.34 -14.62
N THR A 49 -2.12 -11.84 -15.75
CA THR A 49 -1.33 -12.02 -16.97
C THR A 49 -0.80 -10.70 -17.54
N PHE A 50 -1.62 -9.66 -17.50
CA PHE A 50 -1.24 -8.31 -17.92
C PHE A 50 -0.08 -7.77 -17.09
N SER A 51 -0.18 -7.85 -15.77
CA SER A 51 0.88 -7.38 -14.88
C SER A 51 2.17 -8.21 -15.02
N ASP A 52 2.07 -9.53 -15.19
CA ASP A 52 3.23 -10.38 -15.47
C ASP A 52 3.96 -9.94 -16.75
N LYS A 53 3.21 -9.72 -17.84
CA LYS A 53 3.77 -9.25 -19.13
C LYS A 53 4.42 -7.88 -19.02
N LEU A 54 3.77 -6.92 -18.37
CA LEU A 54 4.34 -5.59 -18.16
C LEU A 54 5.65 -5.65 -17.37
N CYS A 55 5.70 -6.47 -16.32
CA CYS A 55 6.91 -6.66 -15.52
C CYS A 55 8.04 -7.34 -16.29
N ARG A 56 7.74 -8.40 -17.04
CA ARG A 56 8.74 -9.08 -17.91
C ARG A 56 9.30 -8.19 -19.01
N GLY A 57 8.53 -7.18 -19.45
CA GLY A 57 8.96 -6.19 -20.44
C GLY A 57 9.81 -5.05 -19.88
N VAL A 58 10.10 -5.02 -18.58
CA VAL A 58 10.87 -3.94 -17.96
C VAL A 58 12.35 -4.06 -18.34
N ASP A 59 12.89 -2.99 -18.91
CA ASP A 59 14.34 -2.75 -18.90
C ASP A 59 14.77 -2.33 -17.49
N GLY A 60 15.52 -3.20 -16.80
CA GLY A 60 15.98 -3.00 -15.42
C GLY A 60 17.07 -1.94 -15.27
N ASP A 61 17.73 -1.57 -16.37
CA ASP A 61 18.77 -0.53 -16.40
C ASP A 61 18.18 0.86 -16.73
N ASP A 62 16.99 0.91 -17.36
CA ASP A 62 16.26 2.15 -17.61
C ASP A 62 15.27 2.47 -16.46
N SER A 63 15.65 3.44 -15.63
CA SER A 63 14.78 3.99 -14.58
C SER A 63 13.40 4.47 -15.10
N SER A 64 13.30 4.93 -16.35
CA SER A 64 12.04 5.37 -16.96
C SER A 64 11.16 4.18 -17.34
N SER A 65 11.74 3.04 -17.72
CA SER A 65 11.03 1.79 -17.95
C SER A 65 10.41 1.28 -16.65
N ILE A 66 11.19 1.22 -15.56
CA ILE A 66 10.72 0.82 -14.23
C ILE A 66 9.58 1.74 -13.76
N ALA A 67 9.77 3.06 -13.87
CA ALA A 67 8.77 4.04 -13.45
C ALA A 67 7.47 3.93 -14.25
N ARG A 68 7.55 3.74 -15.58
CA ARG A 68 6.36 3.59 -16.45
C ARG A 68 5.55 2.35 -16.07
N THR A 69 6.21 1.21 -15.84
CA THR A 69 5.53 -0.02 -15.40
C THR A 69 4.88 0.19 -14.04
N ALA A 70 5.62 0.74 -13.07
CA ALA A 70 5.10 0.98 -11.74
C ALA A 70 3.89 1.93 -11.73
N VAL A 71 3.97 3.05 -12.46
CA VAL A 71 2.87 4.01 -12.59
C VAL A 71 1.66 3.39 -13.27
N SER A 72 1.86 2.59 -14.32
CA SER A 72 0.75 1.94 -15.03
C SER A 72 0.00 0.98 -14.10
N LEU A 73 0.73 0.11 -13.38
CA LEU A 73 0.12 -0.82 -12.43
C LEU A 73 -0.57 -0.07 -11.28
N ALA A 74 0.05 0.99 -10.77
CA ALA A 74 -0.52 1.79 -9.68
C ALA A 74 -1.82 2.49 -10.09
N ASP A 75 -1.85 3.07 -11.29
CA ASP A 75 -3.03 3.72 -11.86
C ASP A 75 -4.20 2.74 -11.98
N PHE A 76 -3.97 1.54 -12.53
CA PHE A 76 -5.02 0.51 -12.62
C PHE A 76 -5.54 0.06 -11.25
N GLY A 77 -4.64 -0.21 -10.29
CA GLY A 77 -5.05 -0.60 -8.93
C GLY A 77 -5.72 0.53 -8.14
N SER A 78 -5.46 1.79 -8.49
CA SER A 78 -6.17 2.95 -7.89
C SER A 78 -7.57 3.14 -8.47
N LYS A 79 -7.77 2.77 -9.73
CA LYS A 79 -9.08 2.86 -10.41
C LYS A 79 -9.98 1.67 -10.07
N ILE A 80 -9.41 0.49 -9.84
CA ILE A 80 -10.18 -0.74 -9.61
C ILE A 80 -9.60 -1.48 -8.40
N GLU A 81 -10.24 -1.33 -7.24
CA GLU A 81 -9.76 -1.90 -5.97
C GLU A 81 -9.54 -3.42 -6.05
N ALA A 82 -10.48 -4.13 -6.69
CA ALA A 82 -10.42 -5.58 -6.88
C ALA A 82 -9.19 -6.05 -7.67
N TRP A 83 -8.49 -5.16 -8.38
CA TRP A 83 -7.33 -5.50 -9.17
C TRP A 83 -6.00 -5.39 -8.41
N LYS A 84 -5.96 -4.78 -7.21
CA LYS A 84 -4.70 -4.64 -6.45
C LYS A 84 -4.03 -5.99 -6.19
N ILE A 85 -4.76 -6.98 -5.68
CA ILE A 85 -4.22 -8.34 -5.44
C ILE A 85 -3.82 -9.03 -6.75
N PRO A 86 -4.66 -9.09 -7.80
CA PRO A 86 -4.29 -9.66 -9.11
C PRO A 86 -3.03 -9.03 -9.74
N LEU A 87 -2.90 -7.71 -9.69
CA LEU A 87 -1.70 -7.01 -10.18
C LEU A 87 -0.47 -7.46 -9.40
N LEU A 88 -0.55 -7.56 -8.07
CA LEU A 88 0.55 -8.04 -7.24
C LEU A 88 0.91 -9.51 -7.51
N GLN A 89 -0.08 -10.35 -7.79
CA GLN A 89 0.17 -11.72 -8.24
C GLN A 89 0.91 -11.76 -9.58
N GLY A 90 0.64 -10.84 -10.50
CA GLY A 90 1.38 -10.73 -11.76
C GLY A 90 2.83 -10.30 -11.54
N VAL A 91 3.07 -9.30 -10.68
CA VAL A 91 4.44 -8.92 -10.25
C VAL A 91 5.16 -10.13 -9.64
N HIS A 92 4.45 -10.91 -8.82
CA HIS A 92 4.99 -12.12 -8.22
C HIS A 92 5.37 -13.19 -9.24
N ARG A 93 4.53 -13.43 -10.26
CA ARG A 93 4.83 -14.37 -11.36
C ARG A 93 6.05 -13.95 -12.17
N ALA A 94 6.24 -12.65 -12.38
CA ALA A 94 7.36 -12.12 -13.13
C ALA A 94 8.67 -12.02 -12.31
N ARG A 95 8.62 -12.18 -10.98
CA ARG A 95 9.76 -11.93 -10.09
C ARG A 95 11.00 -12.75 -10.43
N SER A 96 10.82 -14.00 -10.87
CA SER A 96 11.94 -14.92 -11.16
C SER A 96 12.81 -14.45 -12.32
N ASP A 97 12.26 -13.59 -13.18
CA ASP A 97 12.91 -13.07 -14.38
C ASP A 97 13.39 -11.63 -14.20
N MET A 98 13.28 -11.07 -12.98
CA MET A 98 13.66 -9.69 -12.67
C MET A 98 14.66 -9.63 -11.52
N PRO A 99 15.60 -8.67 -11.53
CA PRO A 99 16.42 -8.37 -10.36
C PRO A 99 15.55 -7.94 -9.17
N THR A 100 15.91 -8.40 -7.96
CA THR A 100 15.24 -8.05 -6.69
C THR A 100 15.06 -6.53 -6.51
N SER A 101 16.04 -5.74 -6.95
CA SER A 101 16.01 -4.28 -6.88
C SER A 101 14.95 -3.65 -7.79
N VAL A 102 14.69 -4.24 -8.96
CA VAL A 102 13.64 -3.80 -9.90
C VAL A 102 12.26 -4.11 -9.31
N VAL A 103 12.07 -5.34 -8.82
CA VAL A 103 10.84 -5.77 -8.14
C VAL A 103 10.52 -4.84 -6.97
N SER A 104 11.50 -4.57 -6.11
CA SER A 104 11.36 -3.66 -4.98
C SER A 104 11.00 -2.23 -5.39
N LYS A 105 11.61 -1.68 -6.44
CA LYS A 105 11.28 -0.32 -6.94
C LYS A 105 9.84 -0.23 -7.43
N ILE A 106 9.37 -1.22 -8.18
CA ILE A 106 7.97 -1.27 -8.65
C ILE A 106 7.01 -1.31 -7.46
N LEU A 107 7.24 -2.23 -6.53
CA LEU A 107 6.35 -2.44 -5.39
C LEU A 107 6.33 -1.26 -4.42
N ARG A 108 7.48 -0.62 -4.17
CA ARG A 108 7.54 0.59 -3.32
C ARG A 108 6.65 1.68 -3.90
N ARG A 109 6.67 1.86 -5.22
CA ARG A 109 5.81 2.84 -5.88
C ARG A 109 4.33 2.48 -5.80
N LEU A 110 3.98 1.19 -5.83
CA LEU A 110 2.61 0.73 -5.60
C LEU A 110 2.17 1.02 -4.16
N ALA A 111 3.02 0.69 -3.17
CA ALA A 111 2.79 0.97 -1.75
C ALA A 111 2.51 2.45 -1.51
N ASP A 112 3.37 3.32 -2.05
CA ASP A 112 3.25 4.77 -1.94
C ASP A 112 1.96 5.30 -2.60
N THR A 113 1.52 4.68 -3.70
CA THR A 113 0.36 5.17 -4.46
C THR A 113 -0.96 4.70 -3.88
N TRP A 114 -1.01 3.51 -3.28
CA TRP A 114 -2.24 2.94 -2.75
C TRP A 114 -2.46 3.23 -1.27
N GLU A 115 -1.45 3.79 -0.58
CA GLU A 115 -1.46 4.01 0.88
C GLU A 115 -1.82 2.75 1.70
N ASN A 116 -1.59 1.58 1.10
CA ASN A 116 -1.95 0.28 1.66
C ASN A 116 -0.77 -0.38 2.36
N ASP A 117 -1.07 -1.16 3.39
CA ASP A 117 -0.12 -2.13 3.92
C ASP A 117 0.15 -3.20 2.86
N MET A 118 1.34 -3.17 2.25
CA MET A 118 1.66 -4.14 1.21
C MET A 118 1.92 -5.52 1.79
N THR A 119 2.26 -5.64 3.07
CA THR A 119 2.57 -6.93 3.72
C THR A 119 1.35 -7.83 3.80
N VAL A 120 0.13 -7.27 3.83
CA VAL A 120 -1.11 -8.05 3.85
C VAL A 120 -1.57 -8.46 2.45
N LEU A 121 -1.03 -7.85 1.39
CA LEU A 121 -1.46 -8.06 0.00
C LEU A 121 -0.48 -8.92 -0.82
N VAL A 122 0.76 -9.08 -0.36
CA VAL A 122 1.82 -9.77 -1.11
C VAL A 122 2.36 -11.00 -0.38
N SER A 123 2.96 -11.92 -1.13
CA SER A 123 3.60 -13.11 -0.55
C SER A 123 4.88 -12.75 0.22
N GLU A 124 5.29 -13.61 1.16
CA GLU A 124 6.50 -13.40 1.96
C GLU A 124 7.76 -13.20 1.12
N GLU A 125 7.83 -13.81 -0.06
CA GLU A 125 8.96 -13.68 -0.97
C GLU A 125 9.07 -12.27 -1.56
N ILE A 126 7.92 -11.64 -1.81
CA ILE A 126 7.85 -10.27 -2.29
C ILE A 126 8.23 -9.27 -1.20
N ILE A 127 7.73 -9.50 0.02
CA ILE A 127 8.13 -8.75 1.21
C ILE A 127 9.66 -8.81 1.37
N MET A 128 10.24 -10.01 1.26
CA MET A 128 11.69 -10.20 1.34
C MET A 128 12.45 -9.39 0.28
N CYS A 129 11.98 -9.36 -0.98
CA CYS A 129 12.61 -8.56 -2.03
C CYS A 129 12.63 -7.06 -1.68
N MET A 130 11.54 -6.56 -1.11
CA MET A 130 11.42 -5.17 -0.69
C MET A 130 12.32 -4.85 0.49
N GLU A 131 12.24 -5.64 1.56
CA GLU A 131 13.04 -5.47 2.79
C GLU A 131 14.54 -5.57 2.50
N TRP A 132 14.96 -6.55 1.69
CA TRP A 132 16.36 -6.73 1.28
C TRP A 132 16.91 -5.48 0.57
N THR A 133 16.18 -4.99 -0.43
CA THR A 133 16.62 -3.82 -1.21
C THR A 133 16.65 -2.57 -0.33
N LEU A 134 15.66 -2.38 0.53
CA LEU A 134 15.61 -1.25 1.47
C LEU A 134 16.77 -1.28 2.45
N MET A 135 17.03 -2.43 3.06
CA MET A 135 18.16 -2.60 3.97
C MET A 135 19.48 -2.24 3.29
N ASN A 136 19.73 -2.73 2.07
CA ASN A 136 20.95 -2.40 1.34
C ASN A 136 21.04 -0.92 0.96
N ASP A 137 19.95 -0.31 0.50
CA ASP A 137 19.89 1.13 0.21
C ASP A 137 20.25 1.96 1.47
N LEU A 138 19.80 1.53 2.66
CA LEU A 138 20.07 2.19 3.95
C LEU A 138 21.54 2.01 4.38
N ILE A 139 22.11 0.81 4.22
CA ILE A 139 23.53 0.53 4.47
C ILE A 139 24.42 1.44 3.61
N VAL A 140 24.13 1.55 2.31
CA VAL A 140 24.89 2.39 1.38
C VAL A 140 24.84 3.87 1.76
N LYS A 141 23.73 4.34 2.34
CA LYS A 141 23.57 5.71 2.84
C LYS A 141 24.17 5.95 4.22
N GLY A 142 24.58 4.89 4.93
CA GLY A 142 25.05 4.96 6.31
C GLY A 142 23.94 5.05 7.36
N GLU A 143 22.68 4.76 7.00
CA GLU A 143 21.50 4.72 7.88
C GLU A 143 21.42 3.36 8.61
N TRP A 144 22.41 3.11 9.48
CA TRP A 144 22.67 1.80 10.09
C TRP A 144 21.60 1.32 11.07
N LEU A 145 20.94 2.23 11.79
CA LEU A 145 19.90 1.91 12.77
C LEU A 145 18.65 1.37 12.07
N GLU A 146 18.27 2.04 10.99
CA GLU A 146 17.14 1.69 10.14
C GLU A 146 17.43 0.39 9.39
N ALA A 147 18.64 0.23 8.83
CA ALA A 147 19.06 -1.02 8.21
C ALA A 147 19.02 -2.21 9.20
N LYS A 148 19.44 -2.00 10.46
CA LYS A 148 19.34 -3.03 11.52
C LYS A 148 17.88 -3.37 11.84
N ALA A 149 16.97 -2.40 11.82
CA ALA A 149 15.55 -2.66 12.03
C ALA A 149 15.01 -3.60 10.94
N TYR A 150 15.31 -3.35 9.67
CA TYR A 150 14.99 -4.27 8.57
C TYR A 150 15.68 -5.64 8.73
N ALA A 151 16.95 -5.66 9.15
CA ALA A 151 17.67 -6.90 9.42
C ALA A 151 17.03 -7.73 10.54
N SER A 152 16.28 -7.10 11.44
CA SER A 152 15.62 -7.76 12.57
C SER A 152 14.32 -8.45 12.17
N THR A 153 13.74 -8.13 11.01
CA THR A 153 12.47 -8.73 10.57
C THR A 153 12.62 -10.19 10.13
N ARG A 154 13.82 -10.60 9.68
CA ARG A 154 14.10 -11.96 9.17
C ARG A 154 15.54 -12.40 9.41
N ASP A 155 15.73 -13.71 9.63
CA ASP A 155 17.07 -14.28 9.86
C ASP A 155 18.02 -14.10 8.65
N VAL A 156 17.49 -14.22 7.42
CA VAL A 156 18.28 -14.06 6.19
C VAL A 156 18.79 -12.61 6.04
N LEU A 157 17.98 -11.62 6.40
CA LEU A 157 18.38 -10.21 6.39
C LEU A 157 19.41 -9.93 7.47
N ARG A 158 19.25 -10.55 8.66
CA ARG A 158 20.23 -10.46 9.74
C ARG A 158 21.61 -10.95 9.32
N GLN A 159 21.69 -12.08 8.61
CA GLN A 159 22.95 -12.63 8.13
C GLN A 159 23.61 -11.68 7.12
N ALA A 160 22.86 -11.21 6.13
CA ALA A 160 23.36 -10.28 5.12
C ALA A 160 23.83 -8.95 5.72
N PHE A 161 23.06 -8.38 6.65
CA PHE A 161 23.46 -7.20 7.41
C PHE A 161 24.77 -7.43 8.18
N MET A 162 24.92 -8.58 8.84
CA MET A 162 26.15 -8.92 9.57
C MET A 162 27.36 -9.15 8.66
N GLU A 163 27.16 -9.60 7.43
CA GLU A 163 28.24 -9.77 6.45
C GLU A 163 28.72 -8.42 5.94
N GLU A 164 27.81 -7.53 5.54
CA GLU A 164 28.18 -6.16 5.16
C GLU A 164 28.70 -5.35 6.35
N ALA A 165 28.26 -5.68 7.55
CA ALA A 165 28.78 -5.07 8.75
C ALA A 165 30.28 -5.38 9.00
N LYS A 166 30.74 -6.55 8.55
CA LYS A 166 32.15 -6.98 8.72
C LYS A 166 33.08 -6.36 7.68
N THR A 167 32.56 -5.89 6.54
CA THR A 167 33.35 -5.30 5.46
C THR A 167 33.59 -3.80 5.66
N GLN A 168 32.85 -3.15 6.57
CA GLN A 168 33.01 -1.73 6.91
C GLN A 168 33.62 -1.55 8.31
N ASP A 169 34.88 -1.09 8.36
CA ASP A 169 35.66 -0.81 9.60
C ASP A 169 34.95 0.16 10.58
N SER A 170 33.94 0.92 10.13
CA SER A 170 33.17 1.89 10.91
C SER A 170 32.22 1.28 11.96
N ILE A 171 32.05 -0.04 11.99
CA ILE A 171 31.04 -0.68 12.86
C ILE A 171 31.52 -0.93 14.29
N ASN A 172 32.82 -0.91 14.57
CA ASN A 172 33.29 -0.97 15.95
C ASN A 172 32.81 0.24 16.79
N GLU A 173 32.52 1.39 16.18
CA GLU A 173 31.85 2.52 16.85
C GLU A 173 30.32 2.33 16.95
N VAL A 174 29.71 1.77 15.90
CA VAL A 174 28.25 1.56 15.82
C VAL A 174 27.79 0.44 16.77
N THR A 175 28.56 -0.65 16.92
CA THR A 175 28.24 -1.78 17.81
C THR A 175 28.12 -1.35 19.27
N ASN A 176 28.95 -0.40 19.72
CA ASN A 176 28.89 0.17 21.08
C ASN A 176 27.74 1.17 21.27
N THR A 177 27.20 1.74 20.19
CA THR A 177 26.07 2.69 20.22
C THR A 177 24.71 1.97 20.03
N LEU A 178 24.74 0.69 19.63
CA LEU A 178 23.58 -0.10 19.20
C LEU A 178 22.96 -1.00 20.27
N GLU A 179 23.59 -1.17 21.44
CA GLU A 179 22.96 -1.80 22.61
C GLU A 179 22.02 -0.82 23.35
N SER A 180 22.13 0.49 23.07
CA SER A 180 21.41 1.55 23.81
C SER A 180 20.24 2.20 23.06
N ALA A 181 20.09 1.95 21.75
CA ALA A 181 18.97 2.49 20.98
C ALA A 181 17.82 1.49 20.93
N SER A 182 16.76 1.79 21.68
CA SER A 182 15.44 1.19 21.47
C SER A 182 15.10 1.23 19.97
N ILE A 183 14.99 0.06 19.35
CA ILE A 183 14.57 -0.07 17.95
C ILE A 183 13.25 0.69 17.84
N SER A 184 13.20 1.71 16.99
CA SER A 184 11.98 2.48 16.76
C SER A 184 10.88 1.52 16.32
N ASN A 185 9.72 1.59 16.97
CA ASN A 185 8.53 0.83 16.56
C ASN A 185 7.93 1.33 15.23
N ASP A 186 8.50 2.38 14.62
CA ASP A 186 7.96 3.08 13.44
C ASP A 186 8.52 2.59 12.08
N LEU A 187 9.14 1.40 12.00
CA LEU A 187 9.60 0.82 10.73
C LEU A 187 9.31 -0.69 10.69
N PRO A 188 8.82 -1.23 9.54
CA PRO A 188 9.26 -0.89 8.17
C PRO A 188 8.23 -0.14 7.31
N ILE A 189 8.71 0.58 6.27
CA ILE A 189 7.97 1.29 5.19
C ILE A 189 6.78 0.51 4.59
N LEU A 190 6.75 -0.81 4.77
CA LEU A 190 5.68 -1.68 4.28
C LEU A 190 4.42 -1.64 5.16
N VAL A 191 4.54 -1.13 6.39
CA VAL A 191 3.43 -0.90 7.33
C VAL A 191 2.99 0.55 7.18
N PRO A 192 1.69 0.86 7.12
CA PRO A 192 1.20 2.23 7.08
C PRO A 192 1.79 3.03 8.23
N LYS A 193 2.48 4.13 7.92
CA LYS A 193 3.08 5.04 8.90
C LYS A 193 2.03 5.76 9.76
N ARG A 194 0.75 5.53 9.48
CA ARG A 194 -0.39 6.09 10.18
C ARG A 194 -1.38 4.96 10.42
N LYS A 195 -1.63 4.66 11.68
CA LYS A 195 -2.63 3.66 12.10
C LYS A 195 -4.01 4.12 11.65
N ILE A 196 -4.80 3.25 11.02
CA ILE A 196 -6.21 3.52 10.73
C ILE A 196 -7.05 2.80 11.79
N THR A 197 -7.83 3.56 12.55
CA THR A 197 -8.72 3.02 13.59
C THR A 197 -10.16 3.24 13.20
N VAL A 198 -10.87 2.13 12.99
CA VAL A 198 -12.32 2.14 12.77
C VAL A 198 -13.01 2.24 14.12
N VAL A 199 -13.81 3.29 14.30
CA VAL A 199 -14.56 3.59 15.51
C VAL A 199 -16.02 3.27 15.28
N ASN A 200 -16.54 2.31 16.04
CA ASN A 200 -17.91 1.85 15.95
C ASN A 200 -18.62 1.81 17.32
N ASP A 201 -18.02 2.38 18.38
CA ASP A 201 -18.61 2.48 19.71
C ASP A 201 -18.30 3.82 20.40
N VAL A 202 -18.95 4.05 21.55
CA VAL A 202 -18.83 5.28 22.34
C VAL A 202 -17.43 5.47 22.93
N SER A 203 -16.72 4.38 23.21
CA SER A 203 -15.36 4.46 23.76
C SER A 203 -14.37 4.99 22.72
N GLY A 204 -14.52 4.58 21.46
CA GLY A 204 -13.76 5.12 20.35
C GLY A 204 -14.07 6.60 20.09
N LEU A 205 -15.33 7.03 20.22
CA LEU A 205 -15.67 8.47 20.14
C LEU A 205 -15.00 9.30 21.23
N ALA A 206 -14.96 8.79 22.47
CA ALA A 206 -14.28 9.45 23.58
C ALA A 206 -12.77 9.58 23.32
N HIS A 207 -12.15 8.54 22.75
CA HIS A 207 -10.74 8.55 22.37
C HIS A 207 -10.42 9.58 21.27
N ILE A 208 -11.29 9.70 20.25
CA ILE A 208 -11.15 10.76 19.25
C ILE A 208 -11.22 12.12 19.94
N ARG A 209 -12.23 12.36 20.81
CA ARG A 209 -12.38 13.64 21.50
C ARG A 209 -11.17 14.00 22.35
N GLU A 210 -10.62 13.05 23.11
CA GLU A 210 -9.40 13.24 23.89
C GLU A 210 -8.22 13.64 22.99
N THR A 211 -8.04 12.92 21.89
CA THR A 211 -6.98 13.18 20.91
C THR A 211 -7.12 14.56 20.28
N LEU A 212 -8.33 14.95 19.86
CA LEU A 212 -8.59 16.25 19.25
C LEU A 212 -8.49 17.41 20.26
N SER A 213 -8.77 17.17 21.54
CA SER A 213 -8.70 18.17 22.62
C SER A 213 -7.29 18.37 23.18
N SER A 214 -6.33 17.57 22.73
CA SER A 214 -4.92 17.67 23.13
C SER A 214 -4.35 19.06 22.81
N ALA A 215 -3.54 19.60 23.72
CA ALA A 215 -2.85 20.88 23.52
C ALA A 215 -1.88 20.87 22.32
N TYR A 216 -1.47 19.67 21.88
CA TYR A 216 -0.59 19.47 20.72
C TYR A 216 -1.37 19.37 19.39
N CYS A 217 -2.70 19.33 19.43
CA CYS A 217 -3.55 19.22 18.26
C CYS A 217 -3.73 20.59 17.58
N HIS A 218 -2.76 20.98 16.76
CA HIS A 218 -2.79 22.27 16.06
C HIS A 218 -3.48 22.23 14.69
N ALA A 219 -3.64 21.04 14.10
CA ALA A 219 -4.28 20.85 12.80
C ALA A 219 -4.91 19.45 12.70
N VAL A 220 -6.06 19.40 12.04
CA VAL A 220 -6.85 18.18 11.80
C VAL A 220 -7.41 18.27 10.39
N ALA A 221 -7.19 17.25 9.57
CA ALA A 221 -7.98 17.08 8.36
C ALA A 221 -9.26 16.31 8.72
N PHE A 222 -10.40 16.78 8.20
CA PHE A 222 -11.71 16.23 8.45
C PHE A 222 -12.40 15.99 7.11
N ASP A 223 -13.04 14.84 6.98
CA ASP A 223 -13.89 14.53 5.85
C ASP A 223 -15.13 13.75 6.30
N CYS A 224 -16.14 13.69 5.44
CA CYS A 224 -17.36 12.94 5.72
C CYS A 224 -18.02 12.39 4.47
N GLU A 225 -18.46 11.13 4.55
CA GLU A 225 -19.18 10.48 3.46
C GLU A 225 -20.68 10.43 3.74
N TRP A 226 -21.45 10.52 2.66
CA TRP A 226 -22.91 10.52 2.66
C TRP A 226 -23.37 9.40 1.73
N ARG A 227 -24.36 8.60 2.15
CA ARG A 227 -25.08 7.69 1.22
C ARG A 227 -26.30 8.39 0.67
N ASP A 228 -26.77 8.09 -0.53
CA ASP A 228 -28.05 8.61 -1.05
C ASP A 228 -29.17 7.54 -0.91
N PRO A 229 -30.39 7.85 -0.40
CA PRO A 229 -30.82 9.11 0.26
C PRO A 229 -29.88 9.47 1.42
N ARG A 230 -29.63 10.77 1.69
CA ARG A 230 -28.56 11.41 2.52
C ARG A 230 -28.53 11.24 4.07
N PRO A 231 -28.23 10.10 4.73
CA PRO A 231 -27.58 10.14 6.02
C PRO A 231 -26.06 10.14 5.82
N LEU A 232 -25.40 10.90 6.70
CA LEU A 232 -23.99 10.76 6.99
C LEU A 232 -23.67 9.29 7.30
N SER A 233 -22.76 8.68 6.57
CA SER A 233 -22.37 7.27 6.77
C SER A 233 -21.05 7.13 7.50
N THR A 234 -20.09 7.99 7.21
CA THR A 234 -18.77 7.97 7.87
C THR A 234 -18.25 9.37 8.15
N LEU A 235 -17.47 9.48 9.22
CA LEU A 235 -16.64 10.64 9.51
C LEU A 235 -15.18 10.22 9.56
N GLN A 236 -14.29 11.03 9.02
CA GLN A 236 -12.85 10.78 9.00
C GLN A 236 -12.13 11.92 9.71
N PHE A 237 -11.26 11.59 10.66
CA PHE A 237 -10.42 12.54 11.37
C PHE A 237 -8.96 12.15 11.24
N CYS A 238 -8.14 13.07 10.78
CA CYS A 238 -6.71 12.88 10.61
C CYS A 238 -5.93 13.99 11.35
N PRO A 239 -5.81 13.88 12.69
CA PRO A 239 -5.04 14.83 13.49
C PRO A 239 -3.55 14.77 13.14
N ALA A 240 -2.93 15.92 12.90
CA ALA A 240 -1.54 16.01 12.45
C ALA A 240 -0.50 15.57 13.50
N HIS A 241 -0.85 15.67 14.78
CA HIS A 241 0.06 15.47 15.92
C HIS A 241 0.14 14.02 16.41
N VAL A 242 -0.67 13.12 15.87
CA VAL A 242 -0.62 11.69 16.15
C VAL A 242 -0.51 10.89 14.85
N GLN A 243 0.14 9.73 14.91
CA GLN A 243 0.24 8.79 13.80
C GLN A 243 -1.02 7.92 13.70
N GLU A 244 -2.20 8.53 13.77
CA GLU A 244 -3.48 7.82 13.73
C GLU A 244 -4.51 8.59 12.89
N THR A 245 -5.32 7.85 12.14
CA THR A 245 -6.50 8.33 11.42
C THR A 245 -7.70 7.55 11.92
N PHE A 246 -8.76 8.27 12.24
CA PHE A 246 -9.99 7.70 12.76
C PHE A 246 -11.05 7.69 11.68
N ILE A 247 -11.72 6.56 11.50
CA ILE A 247 -12.89 6.40 10.63
C ILE A 247 -14.06 6.01 11.52
N VAL A 248 -15.00 6.91 11.74
CA VAL A 248 -16.20 6.66 12.54
C VAL A 248 -17.28 6.07 11.63
N ASP A 249 -17.75 4.88 11.97
CA ASP A 249 -18.97 4.32 11.38
C ASP A 249 -20.20 4.94 12.07
N VAL A 250 -20.78 5.94 11.40
CA VAL A 250 -21.96 6.68 11.88
C VAL A 250 -23.22 5.80 11.82
N THR A 251 -23.16 4.68 11.09
CA THR A 251 -24.26 3.72 10.98
C THR A 251 -24.22 2.62 12.03
N SER A 252 -23.17 2.58 12.86
CA SER A 252 -23.03 1.57 13.90
C SER A 252 -24.20 1.60 14.90
N PRO A 253 -24.85 0.45 15.19
CA PRO A 253 -25.92 0.37 16.17
C PRO A 253 -25.43 0.57 17.61
N SER A 254 -24.13 0.48 17.84
CA SER A 254 -23.49 0.65 19.15
C SER A 254 -23.24 2.11 19.52
N ILE A 255 -23.56 3.05 18.62
CA ILE A 255 -23.51 4.49 18.89
C ILE A 255 -24.90 5.07 18.64
N SER A 256 -25.52 5.62 19.69
CA SER A 256 -26.82 6.26 19.53
C SER A 256 -26.71 7.57 18.76
N ARG A 257 -27.81 7.99 18.11
CA ARG A 257 -27.88 9.31 17.45
C ARG A 257 -27.56 10.47 18.39
N ARG A 258 -27.89 10.32 19.69
CA ARG A 258 -27.59 11.33 20.71
C ARG A 258 -26.09 11.43 20.94
N GLU A 259 -25.40 10.30 21.12
CA GLU A 259 -23.95 10.27 21.32
C GLU A 259 -23.18 10.79 20.10
N LEU A 260 -23.65 10.47 18.89
CA LEU A 260 -23.11 11.05 17.65
C LEU A 260 -23.33 12.57 17.59
N SER A 261 -24.52 13.04 17.94
CA SER A 261 -24.83 14.48 17.93
C SER A 261 -24.00 15.24 18.95
N ASP A 262 -23.87 14.69 20.17
CA ASP A 262 -23.05 15.25 21.24
C ASP A 262 -21.56 15.24 20.86
N PHE A 263 -21.11 14.33 20.01
CA PHE A 263 -19.74 14.27 19.50
C PHE A 263 -19.43 15.30 18.42
N ILE A 264 -20.39 15.58 17.52
CA ILE A 264 -20.23 16.52 16.40
C ILE A 264 -20.30 18.00 16.85
N VAL A 265 -21.04 18.29 17.93
CA VAL A 265 -21.25 19.64 18.50
C VAL A 265 -20.17 19.99 19.54
#